data_AF-A0A3D5RRL5-F1
#
_entry.id   AF-A0A3D5RRL5-F1
#
_cell.length_a   1.000
_cell.length_b   1.000
_cell.length_c   1.000
_cell.angle_alpha   90.00
_cell.angle_beta   90.00
_cell.angle_gamma   90.00
#
_symmetry.space_group_name_H-M   'P 1'
#
loop_
_entity.id
_entity.type
_entity.pdbx_description
1 polymer ?
#
loop_
_entity_poly.entity_id
_entity_poly.type
_entity_poly.pdbx_seq_one_letter_code
_entity_poly.pdbx_strand_id
1 'polypeptide(L)'
;YAIGVSKPLSVYVDTQGTGKVDEDKLSLILQDLMNLSPRGIREHLNLNRPIYARTAAYGHFGRASEDDGGFSWESIDLVDPLKSAFNI
;
A
#
# COMPACT_ATOMS: atom_id res chain seq x y z
N TYR A 1 -6.30 12.50 4.04
CA TYR A 1 -5.42 13.60 3.60
C TYR A 1 -6.14 14.93 3.74
N ALA A 2 -5.41 16.02 3.92
CA ALA A 2 -5.93 17.38 3.78
C ALA A 2 -5.25 18.07 2.59
N ILE A 3 -5.96 18.95 1.89
CA ILE A 3 -5.38 19.72 0.78
C ILE A 3 -4.16 20.51 1.29
N GLY A 4 -3.03 20.41 0.57
CA GLY A 4 -1.77 21.05 0.96
C GLY A 4 -0.96 20.31 2.04
N VAL A 5 -1.46 19.21 2.61
CA VAL A 5 -0.73 18.39 3.59
C VAL A 5 -0.24 17.11 2.93
N SER A 6 1.08 16.87 2.99
CA SER A 6 1.72 15.77 2.27
C SER A 6 1.49 14.40 2.89
N LYS A 7 1.41 14.30 4.21
CA LYS A 7 1.17 13.04 4.94
C LYS A 7 -0.34 12.85 5.22
N PRO A 8 -0.82 11.61 5.39
CA PRO A 8 -2.19 11.37 5.85
C PRO A 8 -2.41 11.98 7.24
N LEU A 9 -3.64 12.41 7.53
CA LEU A 9 -4.01 12.90 8.88
C LEU A 9 -4.14 11.75 9.88
N SER A 10 -4.58 10.60 9.40
CA SER A 10 -4.74 9.37 10.15
C SER A 10 -4.66 8.18 9.20
N VAL A 11 -4.24 7.04 9.75
CA VAL A 11 -4.34 5.72 9.15
C VAL A 11 -5.04 4.84 10.18
N TYR A 12 -6.04 4.10 9.74
CA TYR A 12 -6.83 3.21 10.59
C TYR A 12 -6.87 1.84 9.92
N VAL A 13 -6.70 0.79 10.73
CA VAL A 13 -6.71 -0.60 10.28
C VAL A 13 -7.72 -1.35 11.13
N ASP A 14 -8.58 -2.13 10.48
CA ASP A 14 -9.57 -3.00 11.11
C ASP A 14 -9.40 -4.40 10.51
N THR A 15 -9.00 -5.35 11.34
CA THR A 15 -8.78 -6.76 10.99
C THR A 15 -10.03 -7.60 11.19
N GLN A 16 -11.14 -6.99 11.61
CA GLN A 16 -12.44 -7.63 11.85
C GLN A 16 -12.32 -8.84 12.78
N GLY A 17 -11.44 -8.74 13.79
CA GLY A 17 -11.19 -9.80 14.78
C GLY A 17 -10.31 -10.97 14.30
N THR A 18 -9.71 -10.87 13.11
CA THR A 18 -8.82 -11.92 12.56
C THR A 18 -7.33 -11.62 12.74
N GLY A 19 -7.00 -10.42 13.24
CA GLY A 19 -5.63 -9.98 13.48
C GLY A 19 -4.89 -10.86 14.47
N LYS A 20 -3.60 -11.08 14.21
CA LYS A 20 -2.65 -11.75 15.12
C LYS A 20 -1.78 -10.76 15.90
N VAL A 21 -1.93 -9.48 15.60
CA VAL A 21 -1.15 -8.36 16.13
C VAL A 21 -2.10 -7.23 16.48
N ASP A 22 -1.62 -6.31 17.31
CA ASP A 22 -2.35 -5.10 17.69
C ASP A 22 -2.54 -4.16 16.49
N GLU A 23 -3.78 -3.70 16.26
CA GLU A 23 -4.17 -2.90 15.09
C GLU A 23 -3.58 -1.49 15.11
N ASP A 24 -3.45 -0.89 16.30
CA ASP A 24 -2.83 0.43 16.47
C ASP A 24 -1.34 0.35 16.10
N LYS A 25 -0.63 -0.68 16.59
CA LYS A 25 0.75 -0.94 16.18
C LYS A 25 0.88 -1.24 14.69
N LEU A 26 -0.05 -2.01 14.12
CA LEU A 26 -0.07 -2.30 12.69
C LEU A 26 -0.19 -1.02 11.86
N SER A 27 -1.10 -0.13 12.23
CA SER A 27 -1.27 1.18 11.58
C SER A 27 0.00 2.03 11.62
N LEU A 28 0.71 2.03 12.75
CA LEU A 28 1.99 2.75 12.88
C LEU A 28 3.09 2.12 12.01
N ILE A 29 3.26 0.81 12.07
CA ILE A 29 4.28 0.09 11.28
C ILE A 29 4.07 0.27 9.78
N LEU A 30 2.82 0.25 9.29
CA LEU A 30 2.54 0.49 7.87
C LEU A 30 3.00 1.88 7.42
N GLN A 31 2.89 2.90 8.29
CA GLN A 31 3.36 4.26 8.00
C GLN A 31 4.89 4.39 8.03
N ASP A 32 5.58 3.51 8.76
CA ASP A 32 7.05 3.42 8.79
C ASP A 32 7.60 2.66 7.58
N LEU A 33 6.92 1.57 7.18
CA LEU A 33 7.32 0.72 6.05
C LEU A 33 7.09 1.38 4.70
N MET A 34 6.03 2.20 4.58
CA MET A 34 5.69 2.86 3.33
C MET A 34 5.49 4.36 3.53
N ASN A 35 6.15 5.16 2.71
CA ASN A 35 5.89 6.60 2.67
C ASN A 35 4.52 6.87 2.02
N LEU A 36 3.48 6.97 2.84
CA LEU A 36 2.11 7.27 2.42
C LEU A 36 1.87 8.74 2.00
N SER A 37 2.89 9.48 1.58
CA SER A 37 2.64 10.77 0.91
C SER A 37 2.26 10.54 -0.56
N PRO A 38 1.55 11.47 -1.24
CA PRO A 38 1.27 11.34 -2.68
C PRO A 38 2.53 11.06 -3.51
N ARG A 39 3.65 11.71 -3.16
CA ARG A 39 4.95 11.47 -3.79
C ARG A 39 5.47 10.06 -3.48
N GLY A 40 5.43 9.64 -2.22
CA GLY A 40 5.92 8.34 -1.78
C GLY A 40 5.13 7.18 -2.39
N ILE A 41 3.80 7.27 -2.46
CA ILE A 41 2.93 6.30 -3.15
C ILE A 41 3.31 6.20 -4.63
N ARG A 42 3.44 7.34 -5.32
CA ARG A 42 3.84 7.40 -6.73
C ARG A 42 5.20 6.77 -6.99
N GLU A 43 6.18 7.01 -6.11
CA GLU A 43 7.54 6.49 -6.23
C GLU A 43 7.62 5.01 -5.92
N HIS A 44 7.03 4.57 -4.81
CA HIS A 44 7.03 3.17 -4.38
C HIS A 44 6.33 2.27 -5.41
N LEU A 45 5.15 2.67 -5.89
CA LEU A 45 4.39 1.93 -6.90
C LEU A 45 4.85 2.22 -8.34
N ASN A 46 5.83 3.12 -8.53
CA ASN A 46 6.33 3.58 -9.82
C ASN A 46 5.21 3.93 -10.82
N LEU A 47 4.34 4.88 -10.45
CA LEU A 47 3.08 5.19 -11.15
C LEU A 47 3.23 6.16 -12.34
N ASN A 48 4.43 6.69 -12.61
CA ASN A 48 4.65 7.60 -13.74
C ASN A 48 4.88 6.83 -15.05
N ARG A 49 3.93 5.98 -15.43
CA ARG A 49 3.97 5.11 -16.60
C ARG A 49 2.58 5.00 -17.25
N PRO A 50 2.48 4.70 -18.56
CA PRO A 50 1.20 4.56 -19.26
C PRO A 50 0.55 3.18 -19.01
N ILE A 51 0.28 2.82 -17.76
CA ILE A 51 -0.20 1.49 -17.34
C ILE A 51 -1.72 1.42 -17.05
N TYR A 52 -2.44 2.53 -17.24
CA TYR A 52 -3.81 2.67 -16.71
C TYR A 52 -4.92 2.16 -17.65
N ALA A 53 -4.71 2.09 -18.96
CA ALA A 53 -5.78 1.75 -19.91
C ALA A 53 -6.40 0.36 -19.61
N ARG A 54 -5.56 -0.61 -19.23
CA ARG A 54 -5.99 -1.98 -18.89
C ARG A 54 -6.81 -2.08 -17.60
N THR A 55 -6.79 -1.05 -16.75
CA THR A 55 -7.55 -1.01 -15.49
C THR A 55 -8.97 -0.47 -15.68
N ALA A 56 -9.29 0.11 -16.86
CA ALA A 56 -10.58 0.73 -17.14
C ALA A 56 -11.74 -0.27 -17.30
N ALA A 57 -11.44 -1.58 -17.36
CA ALA A 57 -12.41 -2.66 -17.43
C ALA A 57 -11.98 -3.82 -16.53
N TYR A 58 -12.95 -4.60 -16.08
CA TYR A 58 -12.76 -5.80 -15.25
C TYR A 58 -12.10 -5.55 -13.88
N GLY A 59 -12.14 -4.31 -13.39
CA GLY A 59 -11.66 -3.93 -12.07
C GLY A 59 -10.16 -3.58 -12.01
N HIS A 60 -9.82 -2.77 -11.01
CA HIS A 60 -8.46 -2.33 -10.75
C HIS A 60 -7.65 -3.30 -9.88
N PHE A 61 -8.34 -4.18 -9.14
CA PHE A 61 -7.76 -5.04 -8.11
C PHE A 61 -7.94 -6.54 -8.40
N GLY A 62 -7.12 -7.39 -7.78
CA GLY A 62 -7.20 -8.85 -7.86
C GLY A 62 -6.58 -9.43 -9.14
N ARG A 63 -5.68 -8.68 -9.78
CA ARG A 63 -4.97 -9.07 -11.01
C ARG A 63 -3.47 -9.11 -10.70
N ALA A 64 -2.72 -10.02 -11.32
CA ALA A 64 -1.30 -10.11 -11.04
C ALA A 64 -0.55 -8.81 -11.41
N SER A 65 0.41 -8.41 -10.58
CA SER A 65 1.40 -7.39 -10.94
C SER A 65 2.18 -7.85 -12.18
N GLU A 66 2.45 -6.93 -13.09
CA GLU A 66 3.13 -7.19 -14.35
C GLU A 66 4.49 -6.47 -14.41
N ASP A 67 5.42 -7.01 -15.21
CA ASP A 67 6.80 -6.50 -15.33
C ASP A 67 6.87 -5.06 -15.86
N ASP A 68 5.88 -4.64 -16.65
CA ASP A 68 5.77 -3.27 -17.15
C ASP A 68 5.26 -2.27 -16.08
N GLY A 69 4.91 -2.78 -14.90
CA GLY A 69 4.33 -2.03 -13.78
C GLY A 69 2.82 -2.02 -13.72
N GLY A 70 2.14 -2.69 -14.66
CA GLY A 70 0.70 -2.91 -14.54
C GLY A 70 0.38 -3.52 -13.19
N PHE A 71 -0.61 -2.95 -12.50
CA PHE A 71 -1.06 -3.43 -11.19
C PHE A 71 0.06 -3.53 -10.14
N SER A 72 1.02 -2.61 -10.12
CA SER A 72 2.10 -2.63 -9.12
C SER A 72 1.62 -2.62 -7.66
N TRP A 73 0.38 -2.16 -7.40
CA TRP A 73 -0.27 -2.23 -6.08
C TRP A 73 -0.72 -3.64 -5.67
N GLU A 74 -0.66 -4.61 -6.58
CA GLU A 74 -0.93 -6.04 -6.30
C GLU A 74 0.35 -6.79 -5.92
N SER A 75 1.51 -6.12 -5.96
CA SER A 75 2.75 -6.63 -5.37
C SER A 75 2.60 -6.79 -3.85
N ILE A 76 3.23 -7.83 -3.32
CA ILE A 76 3.24 -8.17 -1.89
C ILE A 76 4.63 -7.98 -1.26
N ASP A 77 5.44 -7.06 -1.79
CA ASP A 77 6.81 -6.78 -1.37
C ASP A 77 6.93 -6.27 0.08
N LEU A 78 5.82 -5.79 0.66
CA LEU A 78 5.77 -5.39 2.06
C LEU A 78 5.51 -6.55 3.04
N VAL A 79 5.23 -7.77 2.58
CA VAL A 79 4.93 -8.92 3.46
C VAL A 79 6.11 -9.26 4.36
N ASP A 80 7.32 -9.40 3.82
CA ASP A 80 8.50 -9.78 4.60
C ASP A 80 8.93 -8.68 5.60
N PRO A 81 8.99 -7.39 5.21
CA PRO A 81 9.21 -6.30 6.16
C PRO A 81 8.15 -6.24 7.27
N LEU A 82 6.88 -6.46 6.92
CA LEU A 82 5.79 -6.42 7.89
C LEU A 82 5.90 -7.56 8.90
N LYS A 83 6.15 -8.79 8.44
CA LYS A 83 6.41 -9.95 9.30
C LYS A 83 7.61 -9.72 10.22
N SER A 84 8.70 -9.20 9.66
CA SER A 84 9.91 -8.88 10.41
C SER A 84 9.65 -7.86 11.52
N ALA A 85 8.83 -6.83 11.26
CA ALA A 85 8.47 -5.82 12.27
C ALA A 85 7.70 -6.40 13.48
N PHE A 86 7.04 -7.55 13.29
CA PHE A 86 6.32 -8.28 14.34
C PHE A 86 7.03 -9.55 14.83
N ASN A 87 8.23 -9.86 14.32
CA ASN A 87 8.99 -11.08 14.61
C ASN A 87 8.18 -12.37 14.36
N ILE A 88 7.46 -12.44 13.22
CA ILE A 88 6.65 -13.60 12.79
C ILE A 88 7.06 -14.15 11.42
#